data_AF-A0AAD5YLE0-F1
#
_entry.id   AF-A0AAD5YLE0-F1
#
_cell.length_a   1.000
_cell.length_b   1.000
_cell.length_c   1.000
_cell.angle_alpha   90.00
_cell.angle_beta   90.00
_cell.angle_gamma   90.00
#
_symmetry.space_group_name_H-M   'P 1'
#
loop_
_entity.id
_entity.type
_entity.pdbx_description
1 polymer ?
#
loop_
_entity_poly.entity_id
_entity_poly.type
_entity_poly.pdbx_seq_one_letter_code
_entity_poly.pdbx_strand_id
1 'polypeptide(L)'
;METTLSNTSSYLFGGALLALVGLVAYDRLPVILKELTNKTEEAKTTIGRTLSTAPTKPLTRAQVTEMYPEGTWQRTAYDDYVRVLLDEELIFPCIYATKGFKADNQVYVFIDSDDLSDPRHIRALASGLADYLPKARSLGPNTSLVLLAKHNPNPRTVDEYQSLFWKLLDGCAKIDKKP
;
A
#
# COMPACT_ATOMS: atom_id res chain seq x y z
N MET A 1 41.24 61.95 -43.78
CA MET A 1 41.88 60.74 -43.21
C MET A 1 41.41 60.66 -41.78
N GLU A 2 40.33 59.92 -41.52
CA GLU A 2 40.36 58.49 -41.09
C GLU A 2 40.99 58.39 -39.68
N THR A 3 40.41 57.77 -38.65
CA THR A 3 39.50 56.61 -38.61
C THR A 3 38.78 56.54 -37.25
N THR A 4 37.53 56.08 -37.28
CA THR A 4 36.65 55.73 -36.17
C THR A 4 36.85 54.29 -35.66
N LEU A 5 36.19 53.99 -34.52
CA LEU A 5 35.64 52.69 -34.05
C LEU A 5 36.54 51.79 -33.20
N SER A 6 36.07 51.56 -31.96
CA SER A 6 35.67 50.23 -31.46
C SER A 6 35.80 50.18 -29.93
N ASN A 7 34.71 50.40 -29.18
CA ASN A 7 34.58 49.86 -27.80
C ASN A 7 33.17 50.06 -27.19
N THR A 8 32.14 49.43 -27.75
CA THR A 8 30.81 49.36 -27.08
C THR A 8 29.99 48.10 -27.36
N SER A 9 30.49 47.09 -28.07
CA SER A 9 29.66 45.99 -28.61
C SER A 9 29.57 44.71 -27.75
N SER A 10 30.38 44.55 -26.70
CA SER A 10 30.52 43.26 -25.99
C SER A 10 29.56 43.03 -24.81
N TYR A 11 28.89 44.06 -24.27
CA TYR A 11 28.05 43.91 -23.07
C TYR A 11 26.56 43.71 -23.35
N LEU A 12 26.06 44.08 -24.54
CA LEU A 12 24.64 43.93 -24.89
C LEU A 12 24.26 42.50 -25.31
N PHE A 13 25.20 41.74 -25.88
CA PHE A 13 24.93 40.35 -26.30
C PHE A 13 24.93 39.36 -25.13
N GLY A 14 25.71 39.59 -24.07
CA GLY A 14 25.76 38.71 -22.90
C GLY A 14 24.48 38.74 -22.05
N GLY A 15 23.89 39.94 -21.87
CA GLY A 15 22.66 40.11 -21.09
C GLY A 15 21.42 39.53 -21.77
N ALA A 16 21.30 39.69 -23.09
CA ALA A 16 20.19 39.15 -23.86
C ALA A 16 20.21 37.60 -23.90
N LEU A 17 21.39 36.99 -23.97
CA LEU A 17 21.54 35.53 -23.96
C LEU A 17 21.14 34.92 -22.61
N LEU A 18 21.55 35.54 -21.49
CA LEU A 18 21.16 35.11 -20.14
C LEU A 18 19.65 35.27 -19.88
N ALA A 19 19.03 36.36 -20.36
CA ALA A 19 17.58 36.56 -20.25
C ALA A 19 16.79 35.54 -21.10
N LEU A 20 17.26 35.22 -22.30
CA LEU A 20 16.64 34.19 -23.16
C LEU A 20 16.78 32.79 -22.58
N VAL A 21 17.94 32.44 -22.02
CA VAL A 21 18.12 31.15 -21.32
C VAL A 21 17.25 31.10 -20.06
N GLY A 22 17.11 32.21 -19.33
CA GLY A 22 16.21 32.33 -18.17
C GLY A 22 14.74 32.16 -18.53
N LEU A 23 14.25 32.78 -19.61
CA LEU A 23 12.88 32.60 -20.09
C LEU A 23 12.63 31.16 -20.59
N VAL A 24 13.55 30.62 -21.39
CA VAL A 24 13.42 29.25 -21.92
C VAL A 24 13.46 28.22 -20.79
N ALA A 25 14.25 28.44 -19.74
CA ALA A 25 14.26 27.60 -18.56
C ALA A 25 12.97 27.75 -17.72
N TYR A 26 12.40 28.95 -17.63
CA TYR A 26 11.16 29.23 -16.90
C TYR A 26 9.94 28.56 -17.54
N ASP A 27 9.84 28.59 -18.87
CA ASP A 27 8.76 27.90 -19.61
C ASP A 27 8.86 26.37 -19.52
N ARG A 28 10.08 25.84 -19.30
CA ARG A 28 10.33 24.40 -19.13
C ARG A 28 10.22 23.94 -17.68
N LEU A 29 10.28 24.85 -16.72
CA LEU A 29 10.15 24.56 -15.29
C LEU A 29 8.88 23.77 -14.93
N PRO A 30 7.66 24.14 -15.39
CA PRO A 30 6.45 23.39 -15.04
C PRO A 30 6.45 21.97 -15.63
N VAL A 31 7.10 21.76 -16.78
CA VAL A 31 7.25 20.44 -17.40
C VAL A 31 8.19 19.56 -16.57
N ILE A 32 9.33 20.10 -16.14
CA ILE A 32 10.30 19.40 -15.29
C ILE A 32 9.67 19.06 -13.94
N LEU A 33 8.93 20.01 -13.34
CA LEU A 33 8.24 19.76 -12.07
C LEU A 33 7.22 18.62 -12.19
N LYS A 34 6.44 18.60 -13.29
CA LYS A 34 5.45 17.56 -13.58
C LYS A 34 6.11 16.21 -13.85
N GLU A 35 7.26 16.20 -14.50
CA GLU A 35 8.01 14.97 -14.75
C GLU A 35 8.66 14.42 -13.47
N LEU A 36 9.11 15.29 -12.57
CA LEU A 36 9.61 14.90 -11.25
C LEU A 36 8.50 14.36 -10.35
N THR A 37 7.31 14.96 -10.33
CA THR A 37 6.16 14.40 -9.59
C THR A 37 5.71 13.07 -10.16
N ASN A 38 5.62 12.95 -11.49
CA ASN A 38 5.31 11.67 -12.14
C ASN A 38 6.35 10.59 -11.79
N LYS A 39 7.65 10.90 -11.86
CA LYS A 39 8.73 9.98 -11.47
C LYS A 39 8.67 9.62 -9.99
N THR A 40 8.25 10.54 -9.13
CA THR A 40 8.10 10.28 -7.68
C THR A 40 6.91 9.36 -7.41
N GLU A 41 5.79 9.53 -8.11
CA GLU A 41 4.63 8.64 -8.02
C GLU A 41 4.91 7.28 -8.65
N GLU A 42 5.64 7.21 -9.78
CA GLU A 42 6.13 5.97 -10.37
C GLU A 42 7.11 5.25 -9.43
N ALA A 43 8.02 5.97 -8.77
CA ALA A 43 8.94 5.41 -7.79
C ALA A 43 8.20 4.91 -6.56
N LYS A 44 7.22 5.66 -6.01
CA LYS A 44 6.34 5.18 -4.93
C LYS A 44 5.56 3.93 -5.33
N THR A 45 5.02 3.90 -6.55
CA THR A 45 4.27 2.75 -7.07
C THR A 45 5.19 1.54 -7.24
N THR A 46 6.40 1.75 -7.75
CA THR A 46 7.42 0.70 -7.93
C THR A 46 7.92 0.17 -6.60
N ILE A 47 8.24 1.06 -5.65
CA ILE A 47 8.66 0.69 -4.29
C ILE A 47 7.53 -0.05 -3.56
N GLY A 48 6.27 0.39 -3.71
CA GLY A 48 5.10 -0.35 -3.22
C GLY A 48 4.97 -1.74 -3.84
N ARG A 49 5.30 -1.87 -5.14
CA ARG A 49 5.34 -3.16 -5.85
C ARG A 49 6.48 -4.06 -5.38
N THR A 50 7.65 -3.49 -5.06
CA THR A 50 8.83 -4.24 -4.61
C THR A 50 8.75 -4.63 -3.13
N LEU A 51 8.11 -3.83 -2.28
CA LEU A 51 7.83 -4.19 -0.87
C LEU A 51 6.86 -5.38 -0.74
N SER A 52 6.10 -5.69 -1.79
CA SER A 52 5.16 -6.81 -1.85
C SER A 52 5.82 -8.19 -2.05
N THR A 53 7.14 -8.27 -2.26
CA THR A 53 7.86 -9.54 -2.48
C THR A 53 8.52 -10.12 -1.23
N ALA A 54 8.59 -9.36 -0.12
CA ALA A 54 9.08 -9.87 1.15
C ALA A 54 8.01 -10.74 1.85
N PRO A 55 8.40 -11.80 2.58
CA PRO A 55 7.44 -12.61 3.34
C PRO A 55 6.70 -11.74 4.37
N THR A 56 5.39 -11.67 4.25
CA THR A 56 4.54 -10.86 5.13
C THR A 56 4.35 -11.55 6.47
N LYS A 57 5.12 -11.14 7.47
CA LYS A 57 4.89 -11.54 8.87
C LYS A 57 3.56 -10.92 9.36
N PRO A 58 2.62 -11.70 9.91
CA PRO A 58 1.42 -11.17 10.53
C PRO A 58 1.73 -10.22 11.69
N LEU A 59 0.92 -9.18 11.80
CA LEU A 59 1.10 -8.08 12.74
C LEU A 59 0.18 -8.23 13.94
N THR A 60 0.65 -7.88 15.13
CA THR A 60 -0.23 -7.70 16.30
C THR A 60 -1.01 -6.39 16.19
N ARG A 61 -2.08 -6.24 16.98
CA ARG A 61 -2.82 -4.98 17.09
C ARG A 61 -1.90 -3.78 17.37
N ALA A 62 -0.99 -3.90 18.33
CA ALA A 62 -0.06 -2.83 18.66
C ALA A 62 0.83 -2.44 17.46
N GLN A 63 1.34 -3.42 16.72
CA GLN A 63 2.15 -3.18 15.52
C GLN A 63 1.35 -2.53 14.38
N VAL A 64 0.06 -2.87 14.24
CA VAL A 64 -0.81 -2.20 13.26
C VAL A 64 -0.91 -0.70 13.57
N THR A 65 -1.20 -0.34 14.83
CA THR A 65 -1.32 1.07 15.24
C THR A 65 0.01 1.82 15.14
N GLU A 66 1.13 1.17 15.43
CA GLU A 66 2.47 1.77 15.35
C GLU A 66 2.90 2.01 13.90
N MET A 67 2.71 1.03 13.01
CA MET A 67 3.21 1.12 11.63
C MET A 67 2.27 1.85 10.68
N TYR A 68 0.96 1.85 10.97
CA TYR A 68 -0.06 2.43 10.11
C TYR A 68 -0.79 3.56 10.86
N PRO A 69 -0.31 4.82 10.73
CA PRO A 69 -0.99 5.96 11.31
C PRO A 69 -2.35 6.19 10.64
N GLU A 70 -3.20 6.98 11.31
CA GLU A 70 -4.52 7.37 10.80
C GLU A 70 -4.40 8.05 9.43
N GLY A 71 -5.35 7.76 8.55
CA GLY A 71 -5.35 8.21 7.16
C GLY A 71 -4.67 7.25 6.16
N THR A 72 -3.92 6.24 6.64
CA THR A 72 -3.47 5.14 5.77
C THR A 72 -4.61 4.15 5.51
N TRP A 73 -4.63 3.51 4.33
CA TRP A 73 -5.71 2.58 3.99
C TRP A 73 -5.70 1.32 4.88
N GLN A 74 -4.52 0.88 5.35
CA GLN A 74 -4.39 -0.23 6.28
C GLN A 74 -5.05 0.10 7.61
N ARG A 75 -4.79 1.31 8.13
CA ARG A 75 -5.41 1.78 9.37
C ARG A 75 -6.92 1.89 9.22
N THR A 76 -7.43 2.43 8.09
CA THR A 76 -8.87 2.46 7.81
C THR A 76 -9.48 1.05 7.77
N ALA A 77 -8.89 0.11 7.04
CA ALA A 77 -9.41 -1.26 6.97
C ALA A 77 -9.41 -1.97 8.35
N TYR A 78 -8.39 -1.71 9.16
CA TYR A 78 -8.32 -2.19 10.54
C TYR A 78 -9.41 -1.56 11.42
N ASP A 79 -9.54 -0.23 11.41
CA ASP A 79 -10.52 0.48 12.24
C ASP A 79 -11.96 0.10 11.84
N ASP A 80 -12.24 -0.09 10.56
CA ASP A 80 -13.53 -0.58 10.06
C ASP A 80 -13.83 -2.00 10.59
N TYR A 81 -12.83 -2.89 10.59
CA TYR A 81 -12.97 -4.23 11.16
C TYR A 81 -13.21 -4.18 12.68
N VAL A 82 -12.48 -3.33 13.42
CA VAL A 82 -12.69 -3.13 14.86
C VAL A 82 -14.10 -2.63 15.15
N ARG A 83 -14.59 -1.65 14.37
CA ARG A 83 -15.94 -1.14 14.51
C ARG A 83 -16.98 -2.25 14.35
N VAL A 84 -16.84 -3.12 13.36
CA VAL A 84 -17.73 -4.28 13.18
C VAL A 84 -17.72 -5.21 14.40
N LEU A 85 -16.55 -5.51 14.96
CA LEU A 85 -16.45 -6.44 16.10
C LEU A 85 -17.01 -5.89 17.42
N LEU A 86 -16.98 -4.57 17.59
CA LEU A 86 -17.35 -3.88 18.81
C LEU A 86 -18.70 -3.16 18.72
N ASP A 87 -19.40 -3.28 17.60
CA ASP A 87 -20.74 -2.71 17.42
C ASP A 87 -21.73 -3.36 18.41
N GLU A 88 -22.33 -2.53 19.25
CA GLU A 88 -23.31 -2.95 20.26
C GLU A 88 -24.75 -2.93 19.72
N GLU A 89 -25.01 -2.23 18.61
CA GLU A 89 -26.32 -2.16 17.97
C GLU A 89 -26.48 -3.25 16.91
N LEU A 90 -25.47 -3.41 16.04
CA LEU A 90 -25.40 -4.43 14.99
C LEU A 90 -24.41 -5.52 15.40
N ILE A 91 -24.81 -6.32 16.38
CA ILE A 91 -23.96 -7.33 17.01
C ILE A 91 -23.36 -8.29 15.97
N PHE A 92 -22.04 -8.33 15.91
CA PHE A 92 -21.32 -9.29 15.07
C PHE A 92 -21.60 -10.74 15.54
N PRO A 93 -22.06 -11.64 14.65
CA PRO A 93 -22.60 -12.94 15.06
C PRO A 93 -21.54 -13.92 15.56
N CYS A 94 -20.25 -13.66 15.34
CA CYS A 94 -19.17 -14.56 15.76
C CYS A 94 -18.54 -14.12 17.10
N ILE A 95 -19.07 -14.65 18.20
CA ILE A 95 -18.56 -14.40 19.55
C ILE A 95 -17.06 -14.71 19.71
N TYR A 96 -16.54 -15.70 18.97
CA TYR A 96 -15.12 -16.08 19.04
C TYR A 96 -14.19 -15.01 18.46
N ALA A 97 -14.61 -14.33 17.38
CA ALA A 97 -13.86 -13.22 16.82
C ALA A 97 -13.79 -12.05 17.81
N THR A 98 -14.93 -11.64 18.39
CA THR A 98 -14.96 -10.57 19.39
C THR A 98 -14.17 -10.92 20.65
N LYS A 99 -14.28 -12.15 21.16
CA LYS A 99 -13.46 -12.62 22.30
C LYS A 99 -11.97 -12.66 21.97
N GLY A 100 -11.61 -13.13 20.77
CA GLY A 100 -10.23 -13.15 20.29
C GLY A 100 -9.64 -11.75 20.18
N PHE A 101 -10.40 -10.79 19.65
CA PHE A 101 -10.00 -9.40 19.56
C PHE A 101 -9.80 -8.76 20.95
N LYS A 102 -10.78 -8.88 21.85
CA LYS A 102 -10.71 -8.32 23.20
C LYS A 102 -9.56 -8.89 24.03
N ALA A 103 -9.10 -10.11 23.71
CA ALA A 103 -8.00 -10.79 24.37
C ALA A 103 -6.64 -10.65 23.67
N ASP A 104 -6.53 -9.83 22.61
CA ASP A 104 -5.30 -9.67 21.81
C ASP A 104 -4.78 -10.95 21.14
N ASN A 105 -5.66 -11.91 20.85
CA ASN A 105 -5.29 -13.18 20.22
C ASN A 105 -5.26 -13.09 18.67
N GLN A 106 -5.59 -11.94 18.07
CA GLN A 106 -5.66 -11.78 16.62
C GLN A 106 -4.37 -11.19 16.05
N VAL A 107 -3.99 -11.68 14.86
CA VAL A 107 -2.90 -11.12 14.07
C VAL A 107 -3.37 -10.80 12.65
N TYR A 108 -2.75 -9.82 12.01
CA TYR A 108 -3.26 -9.16 10.81
C TYR A 108 -2.29 -9.26 9.63
N VAL A 109 -2.82 -9.53 8.44
CA VAL A 109 -2.12 -9.46 7.16
C VAL A 109 -2.91 -8.53 6.24
N PHE A 110 -2.22 -7.70 5.47
CA PHE A 110 -2.83 -6.69 4.62
C PHE A 110 -2.56 -6.96 3.13
N ILE A 111 -3.57 -6.74 2.30
CA ILE A 111 -3.48 -6.84 0.83
C ILE A 111 -4.00 -5.56 0.15
N ASP A 112 -3.34 -5.13 -0.93
CA ASP A 112 -3.47 -3.77 -1.46
C ASP A 112 -4.67 -3.56 -2.41
N SER A 113 -5.42 -4.63 -2.67
CA SER A 113 -6.75 -4.60 -3.28
C SER A 113 -7.55 -5.83 -2.87
N ASP A 114 -8.84 -5.86 -3.20
CA ASP A 114 -9.74 -7.00 -2.97
C ASP A 114 -9.79 -7.98 -4.15
N ASP A 115 -8.85 -7.89 -5.12
CA ASP A 115 -8.60 -8.95 -6.08
C ASP A 115 -7.80 -10.09 -5.40
N LEU A 116 -8.53 -11.02 -4.78
CA LEU A 116 -7.94 -12.14 -4.07
C LEU A 116 -7.24 -13.17 -5.00
N SER A 117 -7.38 -13.02 -6.32
CA SER A 117 -6.71 -13.88 -7.29
C SER A 117 -5.30 -13.41 -7.67
N ASP A 118 -4.89 -12.21 -7.22
CA ASP A 118 -3.54 -11.70 -7.46
C ASP A 118 -2.49 -12.63 -6.78
N PRO A 119 -1.49 -13.14 -7.53
CA PRO A 119 -0.40 -13.94 -6.97
C PRO A 119 0.34 -13.30 -5.79
N ARG A 120 0.39 -11.97 -5.70
CA ARG A 120 0.96 -11.22 -4.57
C ARG A 120 0.17 -11.45 -3.30
N HIS A 121 -1.16 -11.43 -3.37
CA HIS A 121 -2.05 -11.65 -2.23
C HIS A 121 -2.01 -13.10 -1.76
N ILE A 122 -1.98 -14.04 -2.72
CA ILE A 122 -1.77 -15.46 -2.45
C ILE A 122 -0.47 -15.66 -1.66
N ARG A 123 0.65 -15.07 -2.11
CA ARG A 123 1.93 -15.15 -1.39
C ARG A 123 1.90 -14.48 -0.02
N ALA A 124 1.22 -13.35 0.12
CA ALA A 124 1.07 -12.66 1.40
C ALA A 124 0.31 -13.52 2.42
N LEU A 125 -0.83 -14.11 2.02
CA LEU A 125 -1.57 -15.01 2.88
C LEU A 125 -0.79 -16.30 3.19
N ALA A 126 -0.17 -16.93 2.20
CA ALA A 126 0.63 -18.14 2.41
C ALA A 126 1.82 -17.90 3.36
N SER A 127 2.51 -16.76 3.23
CA SER A 127 3.58 -16.36 4.15
C SER A 127 3.03 -16.12 5.56
N GLY A 128 1.87 -15.45 5.65
CA GLY A 128 1.18 -15.22 6.91
C GLY A 128 0.79 -16.52 7.61
N LEU A 129 0.23 -17.48 6.87
CA LEU A 129 -0.12 -18.81 7.36
C LEU A 129 1.11 -19.59 7.82
N ALA A 130 2.20 -19.57 7.05
CA ALA A 130 3.44 -20.27 7.39
C ALA A 130 4.07 -19.75 8.70
N ASP A 131 3.95 -18.46 8.99
CA ASP A 131 4.39 -17.87 10.26
C ASP A 131 3.37 -18.07 11.40
N TYR A 132 2.07 -18.00 11.09
CA TYR A 132 0.98 -18.11 12.07
C TYR A 132 0.80 -19.53 12.63
N LEU A 133 0.70 -20.53 11.76
CA LEU A 133 0.30 -21.89 12.15
C LEU A 133 1.22 -22.53 13.21
N PRO A 134 2.56 -22.42 13.13
CA PRO A 134 3.45 -23.00 14.15
C PRO A 134 3.26 -22.42 15.56
N LYS A 135 2.79 -21.17 15.67
CA LYS A 135 2.59 -20.46 16.95
C LYS A 135 1.13 -20.28 17.34
N ALA A 136 0.17 -20.68 16.51
CA ALA A 136 -1.26 -20.43 16.76
C ALA A 136 -1.71 -20.91 18.16
N ARG A 137 -1.23 -22.08 18.60
CA ARG A 137 -1.58 -22.64 19.93
C ARG A 137 -1.08 -21.80 21.10
N SER A 138 -0.01 -21.00 20.92
CA SER A 138 0.50 -20.11 21.97
C SER A 138 -0.10 -18.71 21.94
N LEU A 139 -0.82 -18.34 20.87
CA LEU A 139 -1.44 -17.01 20.74
C LEU A 139 -2.75 -16.87 21.51
N GLY A 140 -3.30 -17.98 22.02
CA GLY A 140 -4.50 -17.99 22.84
C GLY A 140 -5.64 -18.82 22.26
N PRO A 141 -6.66 -19.15 23.07
CA PRO A 141 -7.71 -20.11 22.70
C PRO A 141 -8.63 -19.63 21.57
N ASN A 142 -8.69 -18.32 21.32
CA ASN A 142 -9.52 -17.70 20.28
C ASN A 142 -8.65 -16.97 19.25
N THR A 143 -7.46 -17.50 18.95
CA THR A 143 -6.55 -16.89 17.98
C THR A 143 -7.14 -16.90 16.57
N SER A 144 -6.83 -15.87 15.79
CA SER A 144 -7.20 -15.80 14.37
C SER A 144 -6.16 -15.03 13.56
N LEU A 145 -5.90 -15.52 12.34
CA LEU A 145 -5.20 -14.75 11.32
C LEU A 145 -6.25 -14.01 10.48
N VAL A 146 -6.22 -12.68 10.52
CA VAL A 146 -7.18 -11.80 9.85
C VAL A 146 -6.52 -11.20 8.62
N LEU A 147 -7.07 -11.48 7.44
CA LEU A 147 -6.65 -10.87 6.17
C LEU A 147 -7.54 -9.66 5.89
N LEU A 148 -6.94 -8.47 5.84
CA LEU A 148 -7.63 -7.21 5.57
C LEU A 148 -7.24 -6.69 4.19
N ALA A 149 -8.25 -6.45 3.34
CA ALA A 149 -8.05 -5.90 2.02
C ALA A 149 -8.33 -4.40 1.98
N LYS A 150 -7.62 -3.69 1.11
CA LYS A 150 -7.94 -2.30 0.79
C LYS A 150 -9.38 -2.22 0.26
N HIS A 151 -10.13 -1.24 0.77
CA HIS A 151 -11.51 -1.00 0.36
C HIS A 151 -11.61 -0.77 -1.15
N ASN A 152 -12.61 -1.39 -1.76
CA ASN A 152 -12.95 -1.22 -3.17
C ASN A 152 -14.21 -0.34 -3.30
N PRO A 153 -14.10 0.83 -3.96
CA PRO A 153 -15.23 1.75 -4.11
C PRO A 153 -16.36 1.18 -4.99
N ASN A 154 -16.09 0.13 -5.77
CA ASN A 154 -17.06 -0.55 -6.61
C ASN A 154 -17.21 -2.00 -6.10
N PRO A 155 -17.98 -2.22 -5.01
CA PRO A 155 -18.05 -3.52 -4.36
C PRO A 155 -18.49 -4.61 -5.33
N ARG A 156 -17.85 -5.77 -5.22
CA ARG A 156 -18.19 -6.95 -6.01
C ARG A 156 -19.47 -7.58 -5.49
N THR A 157 -20.12 -8.35 -6.34
CA THR A 157 -21.22 -9.23 -5.96
C THR A 157 -20.72 -10.35 -5.03
N VAL A 158 -21.64 -10.99 -4.32
CA VAL A 158 -21.32 -12.13 -3.42
C VAL A 158 -20.69 -13.28 -4.20
N ASP A 159 -21.19 -13.58 -5.40
CA ASP A 159 -20.68 -14.67 -6.25
C ASP A 159 -19.26 -14.40 -6.76
N GLU A 160 -18.94 -13.14 -7.05
CA GLU A 160 -17.58 -12.72 -7.39
C GLU A 160 -16.64 -12.86 -6.19
N TYR A 161 -17.05 -12.43 -4.99
CA TYR A 161 -16.26 -12.62 -3.78
C TYR A 161 -16.05 -14.11 -3.47
N GLN A 162 -17.08 -14.94 -3.60
CA GLN A 162 -16.97 -16.39 -3.46
C GLN A 162 -15.93 -16.96 -4.44
N SER A 163 -16.02 -16.59 -5.72
CA SER A 163 -15.11 -17.05 -6.75
C SER A 163 -13.66 -16.63 -6.47
N LEU A 164 -13.44 -15.40 -6.04
CA LEU A 164 -12.12 -14.88 -5.67
C LEU A 164 -11.55 -15.54 -4.42
N PHE A 165 -12.39 -15.77 -3.41
CA PHE A 165 -12.00 -16.47 -2.18
C PHE A 165 -11.49 -17.88 -2.49
N TRP A 166 -12.18 -18.64 -3.33
CA TRP A 166 -11.72 -19.98 -3.72
C TRP A 166 -10.43 -19.95 -4.54
N LYS A 167 -10.25 -18.96 -5.43
CA LYS A 167 -8.98 -18.77 -6.16
C LYS A 167 -7.81 -18.47 -5.22
N LEU A 168 -8.04 -17.68 -4.17
CA LEU A 168 -7.04 -17.40 -3.14
C LEU A 168 -6.60 -18.67 -2.41
N LEU A 169 -7.56 -19.47 -1.96
CA LEU A 169 -7.28 -20.73 -1.25
C LEU A 169 -6.59 -21.76 -2.14
N ASP A 170 -7.08 -21.96 -3.37
CA ASP A 170 -6.45 -22.82 -4.37
C ASP A 170 -5.02 -22.37 -4.68
N GLY A 171 -4.81 -21.06 -4.82
CA GLY A 171 -3.49 -20.47 -4.98
C GLY A 171 -2.56 -20.77 -3.81
N CYS A 172 -3.05 -20.65 -2.57
CA CYS A 172 -2.27 -20.97 -1.37
C CYS A 172 -1.90 -22.45 -1.33
N ALA A 173 -2.85 -23.34 -1.59
CA ALA A 173 -2.63 -24.78 -1.60
C ALA A 173 -1.56 -25.21 -2.64
N LYS A 174 -1.55 -24.58 -3.83
CA LYS A 174 -0.58 -24.86 -4.89
C LYS A 174 0.86 -24.50 -4.53
N ILE A 175 1.06 -23.54 -3.62
CA ILE A 175 2.40 -23.09 -3.19
C ILE A 175 2.77 -23.58 -1.80
N ASP A 176 1.89 -24.34 -1.15
CA ASP A 176 2.19 -24.96 0.13
C ASP A 176 3.27 -26.03 -0.05
N LYS A 177 4.31 -25.94 0.76
CA LYS A 177 5.43 -26.88 0.73
C LYS A 177 5.15 -28.13 1.56
N LYS A 178 4.07 -28.14 2.35
CA LYS A 178 3.66 -29.26 3.18
C LYS A 178 2.16 -29.51 2.98
N PRO A 179 1.75 -30.73 2.61
CA PRO A 179 0.33 -31.06 2.45
C PRO A 179 -0.44 -31.09 3.76
#